data_AF-A0A8S9YKP6-F1
#
_entry.id   AF-A0A8S9YKP6-F1
#
_cell.length_a   1.000
_cell.length_b   1.000
_cell.length_c   1.000
_cell.angle_alpha   90.00
_cell.angle_beta   90.00
_cell.angle_gamma   90.00
#
_symmetry.space_group_name_H-M   'P 1'
#
loop_
_entity.id
_entity.type
_entity.pdbx_description
1 polymer ?
#
loop_
_entity_poly.entity_id
_entity_poly.type
_entity_poly.pdbx_seq_one_letter_code
_entity_poly.pdbx_strand_id
1 'polypeptide(L)'
;MKINPVMVLSSLGCLLCIYTLYVEYSVETDSNYRALCDVSEHISCSKVLTSPFAKGFGLVQSNFRLLHQRNPIYGLGFYIILMLLARTMLWHLTAGFLYAEMFTVFVVMLPLFSSRTWSKFFKIGWVQKVAEFSNYYFNFFLVLLGMVLVGELPSGCLRPGNNSAGLSNLDL
;
A
#
# COMPACT_ATOMS: atom_id res chain seq x y z
N MET A 1 24.93 0.52 -16.39
CA MET A 1 23.79 0.78 -15.49
C MET A 1 23.38 -0.55 -14.88
N LYS A 2 23.65 -0.82 -13.60
CA LYS A 2 23.22 -2.07 -12.96
C LYS A 2 21.73 -1.94 -12.66
N ILE A 3 20.90 -2.75 -13.32
CA ILE A 3 19.45 -2.80 -13.04
C ILE A 3 19.27 -3.38 -11.64
N ASN A 4 18.60 -2.62 -10.79
CA ASN A 4 18.28 -3.06 -9.46
C ASN A 4 16.91 -3.77 -9.49
N PRO A 5 16.82 -5.08 -9.16
CA PRO A 5 15.58 -5.85 -9.30
C PRO A 5 14.41 -5.28 -8.51
N VAL A 6 14.63 -4.75 -7.32
CA VAL A 6 13.53 -4.17 -6.52
C VAL A 6 13.06 -2.85 -7.11
N MET A 7 13.89 -2.05 -7.78
CA MET A 7 13.39 -0.87 -8.52
C MET A 7 12.43 -1.30 -9.64
N VAL A 8 12.74 -2.38 -10.35
CA VAL A 8 11.88 -2.93 -11.40
C VAL A 8 10.58 -3.46 -10.80
N LEU A 9 10.65 -4.28 -9.75
CA LEU A 9 9.47 -4.85 -9.09
C LEU A 9 8.57 -3.77 -8.48
N SER A 10 9.15 -2.76 -7.81
CA SER A 10 8.39 -1.65 -7.24
C SER A 10 7.73 -0.80 -8.33
N SER A 11 8.38 -0.60 -9.49
CA SER A 11 7.76 0.11 -10.62
C SER A 11 6.55 -0.64 -11.18
N LEU A 12 6.64 -1.97 -11.33
CA LEU A 12 5.52 -2.82 -11.73
C LEU A 12 4.41 -2.82 -10.67
N GLY A 13 4.77 -2.85 -9.39
CA GLY A 13 3.84 -2.74 -8.26
C GLY A 13 3.06 -1.42 -8.30
N CYS A 14 3.73 -0.28 -8.51
CA CYS A 14 3.08 1.01 -8.69
C CYS A 14 2.09 1.01 -9.86
N LEU A 15 2.47 0.45 -11.02
CA LEU A 15 1.57 0.35 -12.18
C LEU A 15 0.32 -0.47 -11.87
N LEU A 16 0.47 -1.60 -11.16
CA LEU A 16 -0.65 -2.42 -10.71
C LEU A 16 -1.54 -1.70 -9.69
N CYS A 17 -0.96 -0.94 -8.74
CA CYS A 17 -1.73 -0.12 -7.81
C CYS A 17 -2.52 0.98 -8.52
N ILE A 18 -1.92 1.66 -9.50
CA ILE A 18 -2.60 2.69 -10.30
C ILE A 18 -3.74 2.05 -11.10
N TYR A 19 -3.50 0.90 -11.73
CA TYR A 19 -4.53 0.19 -12.49
C TYR A 19 -5.70 -0.26 -11.61
N THR A 20 -5.44 -0.83 -10.44
CA THR A 20 -6.50 -1.25 -9.52
C THR A 20 -7.27 -0.06 -8.94
N LEU A 21 -6.60 1.05 -8.66
CA LEU A 21 -7.24 2.31 -8.27
C LEU A 21 -8.16 2.86 -9.38
N TYR A 22 -7.69 2.80 -10.63
CA TYR A 22 -8.50 3.17 -11.80
C TYR A 22 -9.73 2.28 -11.93
N VAL A 23 -9.57 0.95 -11.85
CA VAL A 23 -10.71 0.02 -11.88
C VAL A 23 -11.71 0.31 -10.77
N GLU A 24 -11.25 0.50 -9.53
CA GLU A 24 -12.12 0.82 -8.40
C GLU A 24 -12.90 2.12 -8.63
N TYR A 25 -12.24 3.16 -9.16
CA TYR A 25 -12.90 4.42 -9.51
C TYR A 25 -13.91 4.28 -10.65
N SER A 26 -13.55 3.55 -11.70
CA SER A 26 -14.42 3.33 -12.87
C SER A 26 -15.65 2.50 -12.52
N VAL A 27 -15.52 1.46 -11.70
CA VAL A 27 -16.66 0.63 -11.25
C VAL A 27 -17.59 1.40 -10.31
N GLU A 28 -17.06 2.27 -9.45
CA GLU A 28 -17.89 3.15 -8.61
C GLU A 28 -18.65 4.20 -9.44
N THR A 29 -18.07 4.65 -10.55
CA THR A 29 -18.66 5.68 -11.43
C THR A 29 -19.69 5.08 -12.39
N ASP A 30 -19.39 3.92 -12.97
CA ASP A 30 -20.27 3.22 -13.89
C ASP A 30 -20.33 1.73 -13.53
N SER A 31 -21.49 1.31 -13.01
CA SER A 31 -21.76 -0.08 -12.66
C SER A 31 -21.74 -1.06 -13.86
N ASN A 32 -21.79 -0.56 -15.10
CA ASN A 32 -21.69 -1.39 -16.31
C ASN A 32 -20.24 -1.57 -16.79
N TYR A 33 -19.27 -0.84 -16.21
CA TYR A 33 -17.87 -0.99 -16.56
C TYR A 33 -17.36 -2.39 -16.20
N ARG A 34 -16.64 -3.03 -17.15
CA ARG A 34 -15.97 -4.31 -16.92
C ARG A 34 -14.46 -4.13 -17.02
N ALA A 35 -13.75 -4.53 -15.96
CA ALA A 35 -12.31 -4.42 -15.92
C ALA A 35 -11.64 -5.52 -16.75
N LEU A 36 -10.45 -5.24 -17.28
CA LEU A 36 -9.62 -6.24 -17.98
C LEU A 36 -9.22 -7.41 -17.07
N CYS A 37 -9.11 -7.17 -15.76
CA CYS A 37 -8.84 -8.22 -14.77
C CYS A 37 -10.07 -9.06 -14.38
N ASP A 38 -11.25 -8.80 -14.95
CA ASP A 38 -12.43 -9.66 -14.82
C ASP A 38 -12.44 -10.74 -15.90
N VAL A 39 -11.68 -11.83 -15.66
CA VAL A 39 -11.48 -12.92 -16.64
C VAL A 39 -12.69 -13.85 -16.73
N SER A 40 -13.39 -14.07 -15.61
CA SER A 40 -14.59 -14.90 -15.56
C SER A 40 -15.52 -14.43 -14.44
N GLU A 41 -16.75 -14.93 -14.43
CA GLU A 41 -17.69 -14.59 -13.35
C GLU A 41 -17.19 -15.00 -11.95
N HIS A 42 -16.38 -16.08 -11.90
CA HIS A 42 -15.73 -16.56 -10.69
C HIS A 42 -14.42 -15.84 -10.36
N ILE A 43 -13.73 -15.24 -11.34
CA ILE A 43 -12.46 -14.54 -11.17
C ILE A 43 -12.66 -13.09 -11.62
N SER A 44 -13.08 -12.25 -10.67
CA SER A 44 -13.37 -10.83 -10.89
C SER A 44 -12.67 -9.95 -9.85
N CYS A 45 -11.77 -9.08 -10.32
CA CYS A 45 -11.12 -8.06 -9.51
C CYS A 45 -12.11 -6.97 -9.10
N SER A 46 -13.08 -6.63 -9.95
CA SER A 46 -14.08 -5.60 -9.67
C SER A 46 -14.93 -5.94 -8.45
N LYS A 47 -15.37 -7.21 -8.33
CA LYS A 47 -16.11 -7.70 -7.14
C LYS A 47 -15.28 -7.61 -5.85
N VAL A 48 -13.98 -7.86 -5.92
CA VAL A 48 -13.08 -7.79 -4.75
C VAL A 48 -12.82 -6.33 -4.36
N LEU A 49 -12.55 -5.46 -5.33
CA LEU A 49 -12.22 -4.05 -5.11
C LEU A 49 -13.43 -3.18 -4.71
N THR A 50 -14.65 -3.66 -4.90
CA THR A 50 -15.87 -2.99 -4.42
C THR A 50 -16.36 -3.53 -3.07
N SER A 51 -15.71 -4.55 -2.53
CA SER A 51 -16.09 -5.14 -1.25
C SER A 51 -15.82 -4.19 -0.08
N PRO A 52 -16.49 -4.35 1.08
CA PRO A 52 -16.21 -3.54 2.27
C PRO A 52 -14.76 -3.65 2.77
N PHE A 53 -14.02 -4.70 2.36
CA PHE A 53 -12.62 -4.89 2.70
C PHE A 53 -11.66 -4.06 1.85
N ALA A 54 -12.13 -3.47 0.75
CA ALA A 54 -11.30 -2.71 -0.18
C ALA A 54 -10.95 -1.30 0.32
N LYS A 55 -11.59 -0.83 1.40
CA LYS A 55 -11.33 0.46 2.04
C LYS A 55 -10.78 0.24 3.44
N GLY A 56 -9.62 0.81 3.75
CA GLY A 56 -8.97 0.68 5.06
C GLY A 56 -8.82 -0.79 5.51
N PHE A 57 -8.61 -1.70 4.57
CA PHE A 57 -8.54 -3.16 4.75
C PHE A 57 -9.80 -3.79 5.38
N GLY A 58 -10.92 -3.06 5.44
CA GLY A 58 -12.13 -3.47 6.17
C GLY A 58 -11.97 -3.49 7.69
N LEU A 59 -10.85 -2.96 8.20
CA LEU A 59 -10.51 -2.95 9.62
C LEU A 59 -10.55 -1.53 10.20
N VAL A 60 -10.18 -0.52 9.41
CA VAL A 60 -10.14 0.87 9.88
C VAL A 60 -11.55 1.40 10.12
N GLN A 61 -11.81 1.88 11.34
CA GLN A 61 -13.07 2.55 11.67
C GLN A 61 -13.24 3.85 10.87
N SER A 62 -14.46 4.10 10.42
CA SER A 62 -14.84 5.27 9.60
C SER A 62 -14.53 6.62 10.22
N ASN A 63 -14.29 6.67 11.54
CA ASN A 63 -13.95 7.88 12.28
C ASN A 63 -12.58 8.46 11.88
N PHE A 64 -11.64 7.62 11.41
CA PHE A 64 -10.32 8.07 10.99
C PHE A 64 -10.30 8.41 9.50
N ARG A 65 -10.65 9.65 9.14
CA ARG A 65 -10.66 10.13 7.74
C ARG A 65 -9.34 9.92 6.98
N LEU A 66 -8.21 10.01 7.67
CA LEU A 66 -6.88 9.83 7.05
C LEU A 66 -6.55 8.37 6.72
N LEU A 67 -7.05 7.43 7.53
CA LEU A 67 -6.79 5.98 7.40
C LEU A 67 -7.95 5.23 6.75
N HIS A 68 -9.05 5.90 6.45
CA HIS A 68 -10.16 5.34 5.69
C HIS A 68 -10.00 5.69 4.20
N GLN A 69 -8.92 5.20 3.59
CA GLN A 69 -8.65 5.34 2.16
C GLN A 69 -8.75 4.00 1.44
N ARG A 70 -8.77 4.03 0.10
CA ARG A 70 -8.79 2.84 -0.76
C ARG A 70 -7.50 2.04 -0.59
N ASN A 71 -7.58 0.72 -0.51
CA ASN A 71 -6.42 -0.14 -0.28
C ASN A 71 -5.26 0.07 -1.27
N PRO A 72 -5.51 0.26 -2.59
CA PRO A 72 -4.44 0.50 -3.56
C PRO A 72 -3.58 1.74 -3.26
N ILE A 73 -4.11 2.73 -2.53
CA ILE A 73 -3.37 3.95 -2.16
C ILE A 73 -2.24 3.61 -1.17
N TYR A 74 -2.48 2.72 -0.19
CA TYR A 74 -1.42 2.26 0.72
C TYR A 74 -0.34 1.51 -0.02
N GLY A 75 -0.71 0.65 -0.98
CA GLY A 75 0.23 -0.06 -1.83
C GLY A 75 1.08 0.90 -2.67
N LEU A 76 0.46 1.92 -3.25
CA LEU A 76 1.18 2.96 -4.02
C LEU A 76 2.20 3.70 -3.14
N GLY A 77 1.80 4.12 -1.94
CA GLY A 77 2.72 4.75 -0.98
C GLY A 77 3.88 3.83 -0.59
N PHE A 78 3.58 2.57 -0.30
CA PHE A 78 4.60 1.56 0.03
C PHE A 78 5.62 1.36 -1.09
N TYR A 79 5.18 1.15 -2.34
CA TYR A 79 6.09 0.95 -3.46
C TYR A 79 6.92 2.19 -3.80
N ILE A 80 6.36 3.39 -3.64
CA ILE A 80 7.12 4.65 -3.77
C ILE A 80 8.23 4.72 -2.72
N ILE A 81 7.90 4.40 -1.46
CA ILE A 81 8.88 4.41 -0.37
C ILE A 81 9.98 3.36 -0.60
N LEU A 82 9.63 2.18 -1.09
CA LEU A 82 10.62 1.16 -1.48
C LEU A 82 11.56 1.64 -2.60
N MET A 83 11.05 2.39 -3.59
CA MET A 83 11.88 3.01 -4.64
C MET A 83 12.81 4.09 -4.07
N LEU A 84 12.39 4.86 -3.07
CA LEU A 84 13.20 5.92 -2.44
C LEU A 84 14.28 5.33 -1.54
N LEU A 85 13.92 4.35 -0.72
CA LEU A 85 14.85 3.59 0.11
C LEU A 85 15.78 2.72 -0.74
N ALA A 86 15.65 2.74 -2.07
CA ALA A 86 16.22 1.74 -2.95
C ALA A 86 17.76 1.70 -3.07
N ARG A 87 18.39 2.68 -2.44
CA ARG A 87 19.78 3.06 -2.70
C ARG A 87 20.64 3.00 -1.43
N THR A 88 20.04 2.65 -0.29
CA THR A 88 20.70 2.66 1.03
C THR A 88 21.28 1.27 1.38
N MET A 89 22.32 1.19 2.22
CA MET A 89 22.96 -0.09 2.62
C MET A 89 22.03 -1.10 3.34
N LEU A 90 20.78 -0.72 3.63
CA LEU A 90 19.73 -1.55 4.24
C LEU A 90 19.13 -2.62 3.30
N TRP A 91 19.55 -2.62 2.04
CA TRP A 91 18.96 -3.41 0.96
C TRP A 91 18.97 -4.93 1.13
N HIS A 92 19.98 -5.47 1.80
CA HIS A 92 20.06 -6.91 2.05
C HIS A 92 19.01 -7.37 3.07
N LEU A 93 18.71 -6.53 4.07
CA LEU A 93 17.67 -6.82 5.06
C LEU A 93 16.28 -6.66 4.46
N THR A 94 16.05 -5.58 3.69
CA THR A 94 14.78 -5.35 3.00
C THR A 94 14.49 -6.43 1.96
N ALA A 95 15.48 -6.80 1.15
CA ALA A 95 15.32 -7.88 0.17
C ALA A 95 15.11 -9.25 0.83
N GLY A 96 15.83 -9.55 1.91
CA GLY A 96 15.65 -10.79 2.67
C GLY A 96 14.23 -10.93 3.23
N PHE A 97 13.71 -9.88 3.85
CA PHE A 97 12.33 -9.84 4.35
C PHE A 97 11.31 -10.00 3.21
N LEU A 98 11.46 -9.24 2.13
CA LEU A 98 10.55 -9.28 0.98
C LEU A 98 10.52 -10.67 0.33
N TYR A 99 11.68 -11.33 0.18
CA TYR A 99 11.72 -12.69 -0.40
C TYR A 99 11.11 -13.73 0.53
N ALA A 100 11.31 -13.62 1.84
CA ALA A 100 10.65 -14.49 2.82
C ALA A 100 9.12 -14.32 2.79
N GLU A 101 8.65 -13.08 2.66
CA GLU A 101 7.23 -12.76 2.51
C GLU A 101 6.67 -13.32 1.20
N MET A 102 7.36 -13.12 0.07
CA MET A 102 6.96 -13.67 -1.23
C MET A 102 6.90 -15.20 -1.21
N PHE A 103 7.87 -15.86 -0.57
CA PHE A 103 7.86 -17.31 -0.38
C PHE A 103 6.65 -17.76 0.46
N THR A 104 6.34 -17.03 1.53
CA THR A 104 5.18 -17.31 2.39
C THR A 104 3.87 -17.14 1.64
N VAL A 105 3.69 -16.02 0.93
CA VAL A 105 2.51 -15.76 0.10
C VAL A 105 2.36 -16.80 -1.00
N PHE A 106 3.47 -17.17 -1.65
CA PHE A 106 3.47 -18.23 -2.67
C PHE A 106 3.02 -19.57 -2.07
N VAL A 107 3.56 -19.97 -0.92
CA VAL A 107 3.13 -21.18 -0.20
C VAL A 107 1.65 -21.13 0.18
N VAL A 108 1.14 -19.96 0.58
CA VAL A 108 -0.28 -19.75 0.93
C VAL A 108 -1.18 -19.78 -0.30
N MET A 109 -0.74 -19.25 -1.44
CA MET A 109 -1.47 -19.25 -2.71
C MET A 109 -1.40 -20.57 -3.46
N LEU A 110 -0.36 -21.38 -3.24
CA LEU A 110 -0.36 -22.75 -3.72
C LEU A 110 -1.60 -23.46 -3.17
N PRO A 111 -2.33 -24.23 -4.00
CA PRO A 111 -3.58 -24.87 -3.63
C PRO A 111 -3.38 -26.07 -2.67
N LEU A 112 -2.38 -25.99 -1.78
CA LEU A 112 -2.16 -26.95 -0.69
C LEU A 112 -3.29 -26.87 0.34
N PHE A 113 -3.93 -25.71 0.48
CA PHE A 113 -5.04 -25.48 1.41
C PHE A 113 -6.29 -25.01 0.65
N SER A 114 -7.35 -25.82 0.70
CA SER A 114 -8.65 -25.47 0.07
C SER A 114 -9.17 -24.13 0.60
N SER A 115 -9.70 -23.28 -0.29
CA SER A 115 -10.31 -21.99 0.05
C SER A 115 -11.43 -22.11 1.10
N ARG A 116 -12.11 -23.26 1.14
CA ARG A 116 -13.14 -23.59 2.14
C ARG A 116 -12.54 -23.76 3.54
N THR A 117 -11.34 -24.33 3.64
CA THR A 117 -10.62 -24.51 4.91
C THR A 117 -10.14 -23.16 5.44
N TRP A 118 -9.65 -22.28 4.56
CA TRP A 118 -9.29 -20.91 4.91
C TRP A 118 -10.48 -20.08 5.41
N SER A 119 -11.64 -20.20 4.77
CA SER A 119 -12.87 -19.53 5.24
C SER A 119 -13.29 -19.98 6.65
N LYS A 120 -13.04 -21.25 7.01
CA LYS A 120 -13.27 -21.76 8.36
C LYS A 120 -12.23 -21.24 9.35
N PHE A 121 -10.97 -21.15 8.95
CA PHE A 121 -9.87 -20.62 9.77
C PHE A 121 -10.12 -19.15 10.18
N PHE A 122 -10.52 -18.28 9.26
CA PHE A 122 -10.83 -16.88 9.56
C PHE A 122 -12.08 -16.68 10.45
N LYS A 123 -12.90 -17.72 10.61
CA LYS A 123 -14.06 -17.70 11.52
C LYS A 123 -13.71 -18.14 12.95
N ILE A 124 -12.47 -18.55 13.22
CA ILE A 124 -12.07 -18.92 14.57
C ILE A 124 -11.94 -17.64 15.42
N GLY A 125 -12.54 -17.63 16.60
CA GLY A 125 -12.65 -16.41 17.43
C GLY A 125 -11.30 -15.77 17.84
N TRP A 126 -10.22 -16.53 17.96
CA TRP A 126 -8.89 -15.96 18.22
C TRP A 126 -8.33 -15.22 16.99
N VAL A 127 -8.61 -15.71 15.78
CA VAL A 127 -8.19 -15.07 14.53
C VAL A 127 -8.91 -13.73 14.35
N GLN A 128 -10.18 -13.65 14.74
CA GLN A 128 -10.93 -12.38 14.71
C GLN A 128 -10.37 -11.36 15.70
N LYS A 129 -9.99 -11.78 16.91
CA LYS A 129 -9.31 -10.90 17.89
C LYS A 129 -7.93 -10.43 17.37
N VAL A 130 -7.18 -11.32 16.72
CA VAL A 130 -5.91 -10.96 16.08
C VAL A 130 -6.13 -10.01 14.90
N ALA A 131 -7.23 -10.14 14.15
CA ALA A 131 -7.56 -9.22 13.06
C ALA A 131 -7.90 -7.81 13.59
N GLU A 132 -8.64 -7.71 14.70
CA GLU A 132 -8.87 -6.43 15.39
C GLU A 132 -7.56 -5.81 15.90
N PHE A 133 -6.68 -6.63 16.49
CA PHE A 133 -5.36 -6.20 16.94
C PHE A 133 -4.47 -5.78 15.75
N SER A 134 -4.55 -6.48 14.62
CA SER A 134 -3.76 -6.21 13.41
C SER A 134 -3.99 -4.81 12.88
N ASN A 135 -5.19 -4.25 13.04
CA ASN A 135 -5.47 -2.86 12.67
C ASN A 135 -4.56 -1.88 13.43
N TYR A 136 -4.36 -2.09 14.73
CA TYR A 136 -3.48 -1.26 15.55
C TYR A 136 -2.02 -1.37 15.08
N TYR A 137 -1.53 -2.58 14.83
CA TYR A 137 -0.15 -2.81 14.35
C TYR A 137 0.08 -2.25 12.96
N PHE A 138 -0.89 -2.44 12.06
CA PHE A 138 -0.84 -1.92 10.71
C PHE A 138 -0.78 -0.39 10.71
N ASN A 139 -1.64 0.28 11.48
CA ASN A 139 -1.63 1.73 11.60
C ASN A 139 -0.35 2.25 12.27
N PHE A 140 0.13 1.58 13.33
CA PHE A 140 1.39 1.91 13.97
C PHE A 140 2.57 1.80 12.99
N PHE A 141 2.61 0.72 12.21
CA PHE A 141 3.61 0.53 11.16
C PHE A 141 3.55 1.63 10.10
N LEU A 142 2.34 2.04 9.66
CA LEU A 142 2.18 3.16 8.71
C LEU A 142 2.69 4.49 9.29
N VAL A 143 2.44 4.78 10.56
CA VAL A 143 2.96 5.98 11.23
C VAL A 143 4.48 5.94 11.32
N LEU A 144 5.04 4.79 11.69
CA LEU A 144 6.49 4.58 11.76
C LEU A 144 7.12 4.77 10.37
N LEU A 145 6.53 4.18 9.34
CA LEU A 145 6.96 4.33 7.95
C LEU A 145 6.92 5.80 7.50
N GLY A 146 5.85 6.53 7.84
CA GLY A 146 5.73 7.96 7.56
C GLY A 146 6.79 8.80 8.29
N MET A 147 7.09 8.48 9.56
CA MET A 147 8.15 9.16 10.32
C MET A 147 9.53 8.93 9.70
N VAL A 148 9.83 7.67 9.31
CA VAL A 148 11.08 7.33 8.61
C VAL A 148 11.16 8.10 7.30
N LEU A 149 10.08 8.18 6.53
CA LEU A 149 10.04 8.94 5.29
C LEU A 149 10.30 10.43 5.51
N VAL A 150 9.71 11.04 6.54
CA VAL A 150 9.96 12.45 6.89
C VAL A 150 11.41 12.70 7.28
N GLY A 151 12.06 11.73 7.96
CA GLY A 151 13.48 11.80 8.28
C GLY A 151 14.42 11.69 7.07
N GLU A 152 13.98 11.02 6.01
CA GLU A 152 14.74 10.83 4.76
C GLU A 152 14.41 11.88 3.68
N LEU A 153 13.40 12.74 3.88
CA LEU A 153 13.12 13.84 2.96
C LEU A 153 14.25 14.88 3.06
N PRO A 154 14.85 15.29 1.92
CA PRO A 154 15.86 16.34 1.93
C PRO A 154 15.26 17.61 2.56
N SER A 155 15.99 18.20 3.51
CA SER A 155 15.61 19.32 4.39
C SER A 155 15.21 20.62 3.67
N GLY A 156 15.09 20.62 2.34
CA GLY A 156 14.58 21.72 1.52
C GLY A 156 13.05 21.80 1.38
N CYS A 157 12.29 20.76 1.73
CA CYS A 157 10.82 20.75 1.56
C CYS A 157 10.02 21.05 2.85
N LEU A 158 10.65 21.06 4.02
CA LEU A 158 10.01 21.32 5.33
C LEU A 158 10.11 22.77 5.79
N ARG A 159 10.75 23.65 5.02
CA ARG A 159 10.79 25.07 5.35
C ARG A 159 9.48 25.70 4.86
N PRO A 160 8.59 26.21 5.74
CA PRO A 160 7.53 27.10 5.28
C PRO A 160 8.23 28.25 4.56
N GLY A 161 7.75 28.59 3.37
CA GLY A 161 8.29 29.68 2.57
C GLY A 161 8.35 30.95 3.40
N ASN A 162 9.56 31.30 3.86
CA ASN A 162 9.80 32.62 4.36
C ASN A 162 9.80 33.50 3.12
N ASN A 163 8.75 34.31 2.96
CA ASN A 163 8.70 35.36 1.97
C ASN A 163 9.82 36.36 2.29
N SER A 164 11.02 36.09 1.79
CA SER A 164 12.10 37.05 1.71
C SER A 164 12.22 37.51 0.26
N ALA A 165 11.13 38.05 -0.27
CA ALA A 165 11.15 38.92 -1.43
C ALA A 165 11.30 40.36 -0.92
N GLY A 166 12.46 40.97 -1.21
CA GLY A 166 12.62 42.43 -1.24
C GLY A 166 12.93 43.11 0.09
N LEU A 167 14.21 43.16 0.46
CA LEU A 167 14.77 44.31 1.19
C LEU A 167 16.28 44.43 0.89
N SER A 168 16.59 44.65 -0.39
CA SER A 168 17.87 45.21 -0.82
C SER A 168 17.54 46.57 -1.46
N ASN A 169 17.36 47.59 -0.62
CA ASN A 169 17.45 49.02 -0.94
C ASN A 169 16.87 49.84 0.22
N LEU A 170 17.70 50.09 1.24
CA LEU A 170 17.67 51.28 2.11
C LEU A 170 18.71 51.02 3.21
N ASP A 171 19.89 51.60 3.06
CA ASP A 171 20.37 52.61 4.01
C ASP A 171 21.68 53.20 3.51
N LEU A 172 21.63 54.53 3.40
CA LEU A 172 22.73 55.47 3.35
C LEU A 172 23.31 55.62 4.76
#